data_AF-A0A0D3RSI4-F1
#
_entry.id   AF-A0A0D3RSI4-F1
#
_cell.length_a   1.000
_cell.length_b   1.000
_cell.length_c   1.000
_cell.angle_alpha   90.00
_cell.angle_beta   90.00
_cell.angle_gamma   90.00
#
_symmetry.space_group_name_H-M   'P 1'
#
loop_
_entity.id
_entity.type
_entity.pdbx_description
1 polymer ?
#
loop_
_entity_poly.entity_id
_entity_poly.type
_entity_poly.pdbx_seq_one_letter_code
_entity_poly.pdbx_strand_id
1 'polypeptide(L)'
;MGKNLIQQKRGKGSPTYRAPSFRYEGKTGYSAYSPEKINGKVMDIIHCQGHSAPLIRVGYENRESTLVQAPEGIKVGGNIFVGDNAPVETGNVLPLKNIPEGTSIYNIECNPGDGGKFVRSSGTFAKIIAKFQDKVTVLLPSKKEKHFLPDCRASIGVIAGSGRTEKPFLKAGNKYYAKKAKNKLYPIVCGVSMNAVCHPFGAKKEFTLRGKTLEELKKISLSEFADLLPARQRRSIKRGFTEQQKILLKKVRAKKSDIETHCRDMIILPEMVGIVIKVHKGKEFLPIRIEGEMLGHYLGEFALTRRRVEHSAPGIGATRSSASLSVK
;
A
#
# COMPACT_ATOMS: atom_id res chain seq x y z
N MET A 1 15.15 -20.53 21.87
CA MET A 1 13.93 -19.76 22.18
C MET A 1 13.94 -18.48 21.35
N GLY A 2 12.94 -18.25 20.49
CA GLY A 2 12.91 -17.09 19.58
C GLY A 2 12.55 -15.78 20.30
N LYS A 3 12.86 -14.63 19.69
CA LYS A 3 12.38 -13.32 20.17
C LYS A 3 10.96 -13.07 19.66
N ASN A 4 10.17 -12.33 20.45
CA ASN A 4 8.84 -11.91 20.01
C ASN A 4 8.89 -11.09 18.72
N LEU A 5 7.97 -11.41 17.81
CA LEU A 5 7.82 -10.71 16.53
C LEU A 5 7.36 -9.26 16.74
N ILE A 6 7.58 -8.42 15.73
CA ILE A 6 7.14 -7.02 15.78
C ILE A 6 5.63 -6.94 15.96
N GLN A 7 4.85 -7.82 15.32
CA GLN A 7 3.39 -7.88 15.48
C GLN A 7 2.98 -8.16 16.94
N GLN A 8 3.64 -9.12 17.60
CA GLN A 8 3.38 -9.46 19.00
C GLN A 8 3.76 -8.29 19.93
N LYS A 9 4.91 -7.65 19.68
CA LYS A 9 5.34 -6.45 20.43
C LYS A 9 4.38 -5.28 20.28
N ARG A 10 3.78 -5.11 19.09
CA ARG A 10 2.74 -4.09 18.84
C ARG A 10 1.48 -4.36 19.65
N GLY A 11 1.06 -5.63 19.77
CA GLY A 11 -0.09 -6.03 20.57
C GLY A 11 0.04 -5.66 22.04
N LYS A 12 1.26 -5.68 22.60
CA LYS A 12 1.53 -5.24 23.98
C LYS A 12 1.22 -3.76 24.22
N GLY A 13 1.17 -2.93 23.18
CA GLY A 13 0.78 -1.52 23.30
C GLY A 13 1.77 -0.64 24.09
N SER A 14 3.07 -0.94 24.00
CA SER A 14 4.13 -0.12 24.60
C SER A 14 4.13 1.32 24.04
N PRO A 15 4.74 2.30 24.73
CA PRO A 15 4.78 3.69 24.28
C PRO A 15 5.31 3.86 22.84
N THR A 16 6.19 2.96 22.41
CA THR A 16 6.71 2.91 21.04
C THR A 16 5.62 2.73 19.97
N TYR A 17 4.52 2.04 20.28
CA TYR A 17 3.46 1.71 19.32
C TYR A 17 2.12 2.39 19.63
N ARG A 18 1.96 2.97 20.81
CA ARG A 18 0.75 3.68 21.22
C ARG A 18 0.69 5.07 20.58
N ALA A 19 -0.44 5.45 20.00
CA ALA A 19 -0.59 6.80 19.46
C ALA A 19 -0.46 7.85 20.59
N PRO A 20 0.36 8.89 20.43
CA PRO A 20 0.52 9.94 21.43
C PRO A 20 -0.78 10.74 21.53
N SER A 21 -1.48 10.61 22.66
CA SER A 21 -2.77 11.27 22.91
C SER A 21 -2.65 12.79 22.90
N PHE A 22 -1.54 13.35 23.41
CA PHE A 22 -1.29 14.80 23.47
C PHE A 22 -1.17 15.49 22.10
N ARG A 23 -1.07 14.73 21.00
CA ARG A 23 -1.07 15.30 19.64
C ARG A 23 -2.46 15.47 19.05
N TYR A 24 -3.48 14.96 19.72
CA TYR A 24 -4.87 15.16 19.36
C TYR A 24 -5.41 16.35 20.15
N GLU A 25 -6.09 17.26 19.47
CA GLU A 25 -6.74 18.40 20.12
C GLU A 25 -7.94 17.97 20.99
N GLY A 26 -8.60 16.87 20.61
CA GLY A 26 -9.72 16.34 21.36
C GLY A 26 -10.40 15.17 20.67
N LYS A 27 -11.41 14.61 21.33
CA LYS A 27 -12.27 13.58 20.76
C LYS A 27 -13.24 14.26 19.79
N THR A 28 -13.17 13.89 18.53
CA THR A 28 -14.14 14.35 17.55
C THR A 28 -15.43 13.54 17.66
N GLY A 29 -16.57 14.19 17.57
CA GLY A 29 -17.87 13.54 17.49
C GLY A 29 -19.00 14.54 17.35
N TYR A 30 -20.20 14.02 17.11
CA TYR A 30 -21.42 14.83 17.16
C TYR A 30 -21.76 15.26 18.58
N SER A 31 -22.59 16.30 18.69
CA SER A 31 -23.28 16.66 19.92
C SER A 31 -24.25 15.54 20.34
N ALA A 32 -24.75 15.65 21.56
CA ALA A 32 -25.83 14.80 22.05
C ALA A 32 -27.01 14.82 21.08
N TYR A 33 -27.74 13.70 20.98
CA TYR A 33 -28.90 13.63 20.12
C TYR A 33 -30.01 14.53 20.66
N SER A 34 -30.44 15.47 19.83
CA SER A 34 -31.65 16.26 20.05
C SER A 34 -32.54 16.17 18.80
N PRO A 35 -33.85 15.94 18.96
CA PRO A 35 -34.78 15.96 17.84
C PRO A 35 -34.98 17.37 17.27
N GLU A 36 -34.78 18.40 18.09
CA GLU A 36 -34.92 19.80 17.69
C GLU A 36 -33.75 20.26 16.82
N LYS A 37 -34.02 21.24 15.96
CA LYS A 37 -32.99 21.87 15.13
C LYS A 37 -32.09 22.73 16.02
N ILE A 38 -30.84 22.32 16.16
CA ILE A 38 -29.81 23.10 16.86
C ILE A 38 -28.97 23.83 15.81
N ASN A 39 -28.84 25.14 15.97
CA ASN A 39 -27.93 25.94 15.16
C ASN A 39 -26.53 25.94 15.78
N GLY A 40 -25.53 25.75 14.94
CA GLY A 40 -24.12 25.84 15.27
C GLY A 40 -23.41 26.82 14.35
N LYS A 41 -22.38 27.48 14.88
CA LYS A 41 -21.49 28.36 14.11
C LYS A 41 -20.07 27.80 14.13
N VAL A 42 -19.42 27.81 12.97
CA VAL A 42 -18.00 27.41 12.86
C VAL A 42 -17.13 28.50 13.48
N MET A 43 -16.46 28.18 14.59
CA MET A 43 -15.56 29.10 15.26
C MET A 43 -14.18 29.14 14.61
N ASP A 44 -13.64 27.96 14.28
CA ASP A 44 -12.27 27.83 13.76
C ASP A 44 -12.08 26.52 12.97
N ILE A 45 -11.12 26.51 12.06
CA ILE A 45 -10.68 25.34 11.28
C ILE A 45 -9.27 24.97 11.72
N ILE A 46 -9.12 23.83 12.38
CA ILE A 46 -7.91 23.44 13.08
C ILE A 46 -7.19 22.28 12.38
N HIS A 47 -5.86 22.36 12.33
CA HIS A 47 -5.00 21.30 11.83
C HIS A 47 -4.47 20.41 12.97
N CYS A 48 -5.11 19.26 13.15
CA CYS A 48 -4.67 18.26 14.12
C CYS A 48 -3.66 17.26 13.51
N GLN A 49 -2.46 17.15 14.08
CA GLN A 49 -1.37 16.25 13.62
C GLN A 49 -1.78 14.77 13.56
N GLY A 50 -2.64 14.33 14.49
CA GLY A 50 -3.16 12.96 14.55
C GLY A 50 -4.14 12.61 13.42
N HIS A 51 -4.78 13.61 12.81
CA HIS A 51 -5.79 13.41 11.78
C HIS A 51 -5.21 13.59 10.38
N SER A 52 -5.91 13.06 9.37
CA SER A 52 -5.57 13.35 7.97
C SER A 52 -6.39 14.51 7.40
N ALA A 53 -7.60 14.68 7.92
CA ALA A 53 -8.52 15.76 7.56
C ALA A 53 -8.41 16.90 8.57
N PRO A 54 -8.64 18.15 8.15
CA PRO A 54 -8.81 19.27 9.07
C PRO A 54 -10.07 19.07 9.93
N LEU A 55 -10.04 19.62 11.13
CA LEU A 55 -11.16 19.64 12.06
C LEU A 55 -11.80 21.03 12.07
N ILE A 56 -13.08 21.08 12.39
CA ILE A 56 -13.79 22.31 12.71
C ILE A 56 -14.19 22.29 14.17
N ARG A 57 -14.07 23.45 14.83
CA ARG A 57 -14.67 23.70 16.12
C ARG A 57 -16.02 24.37 15.88
N VAL A 58 -17.10 23.66 16.22
CA VAL A 58 -18.47 24.16 16.10
C VAL A 58 -18.95 24.57 17.48
N GLY A 59 -19.38 25.82 17.62
CA GLY A 59 -20.06 26.31 18.83
C GLY A 59 -21.56 26.30 18.60
N TYR A 60 -22.31 25.61 19.45
CA TYR A 60 -23.78 25.57 19.40
C TYR A 60 -24.38 26.62 20.31
N GLU A 61 -25.64 26.97 20.07
CA GLU A 61 -26.42 27.87 20.94
C GLU A 61 -26.49 27.38 22.39
N ASN A 62 -26.42 26.07 22.60
CA ASN A 62 -26.44 25.43 23.93
C ASN A 62 -25.13 25.61 24.74
N ARG A 63 -24.22 26.50 24.29
CA ARG A 63 -22.86 26.72 24.85
C ARG A 63 -21.91 25.51 24.78
N GLU A 64 -22.34 24.41 24.15
CA GLU A 64 -21.47 23.28 23.86
C GLU A 64 -20.58 23.58 22.65
N SER A 65 -19.33 23.10 22.71
CA SER A 65 -18.43 23.12 21.56
C SER A 65 -18.02 21.70 21.19
N THR A 66 -18.15 21.34 19.92
CA THR A 66 -17.72 20.03 19.42
C THR A 66 -16.67 20.14 18.33
N LEU A 67 -15.85 19.10 18.24
CA LEU A 67 -14.86 18.94 17.17
C LEU A 67 -15.39 17.95 16.14
N VAL A 68 -15.59 18.40 14.91
CA VAL A 68 -16.09 17.57 13.80
C VAL A 68 -15.09 17.65 12.63
N GLN A 69 -15.13 16.67 11.72
CA GLN A 69 -14.33 16.77 10.48
C GLN A 69 -14.90 17.87 9.58
N ALA A 70 -14.01 18.68 9.00
CA ALA A 70 -14.43 19.76 8.12
C ALA A 70 -14.91 19.20 6.76
N PRO A 71 -16.10 19.60 6.27
CA PRO A 71 -16.49 19.37 4.91
C PRO A 71 -15.74 20.32 3.96
N GLU A 72 -15.65 19.92 2.70
CA GLU A 72 -15.17 20.79 1.63
C GLU A 72 -16.12 21.98 1.44
N GLY A 73 -15.57 23.19 1.31
CA GLY A 73 -16.34 24.43 1.13
C GLY A 73 -16.75 25.16 2.41
N ILE A 74 -16.51 24.59 3.61
CA ILE A 74 -16.81 25.27 4.88
C ILE A 74 -15.86 26.44 5.13
N LYS A 75 -16.38 27.52 5.70
CA LYS A 75 -15.62 28.71 6.10
C LYS A 75 -15.86 29.03 7.57
N VAL A 76 -14.91 29.73 8.18
CA VAL A 76 -15.08 30.26 9.54
C VAL A 76 -16.28 31.22 9.56
N GLY A 77 -17.15 31.08 10.55
CA GLY A 77 -18.41 31.81 10.66
C GLY A 77 -19.59 31.19 9.90
N GLY A 78 -19.38 30.10 9.16
CA GLY A 78 -20.47 29.36 8.51
C GLY A 78 -21.44 28.74 9.51
N ASN A 79 -22.70 28.60 9.10
CA ASN A 79 -23.74 27.99 9.90
C ASN A 79 -23.78 26.47 9.63
N ILE A 80 -23.95 25.69 10.69
CA ILE A 80 -24.13 24.25 10.67
C ILE A 80 -25.39 23.92 11.43
N PHE A 81 -26.28 23.14 10.82
CA PHE A 81 -27.51 22.71 11.44
C PHE A 81 -27.42 21.23 11.83
N VAL A 82 -27.90 20.91 13.03
CA VAL A 82 -27.97 19.53 13.54
C VAL A 82 -29.41 19.23 13.93
N GLY A 83 -29.96 18.13 13.43
CA GLY A 83 -31.29 17.66 13.83
C GLY A 83 -32.09 17.07 12.67
N ASP A 84 -33.29 16.59 12.97
CA ASP A 84 -34.16 15.94 11.99
C ASP A 84 -34.67 16.94 10.93
N ASN A 85 -34.97 18.17 11.35
CA ASN A 85 -35.49 19.25 10.49
C ASN A 85 -34.39 20.15 9.91
N ALA A 86 -33.14 19.69 9.86
CA ALA A 86 -32.05 20.44 9.24
C ALA A 86 -32.15 20.42 7.70
N PRO A 87 -31.76 21.50 6.99
CA PRO A 87 -31.75 21.50 5.54
C PRO A 87 -30.63 20.61 4.98
N VAL A 88 -30.82 20.07 3.78
CA VAL A 88 -29.87 19.17 3.10
C VAL A 88 -28.74 19.99 2.46
N GLU A 89 -27.91 20.61 3.29
CA GLU A 89 -26.75 21.40 2.86
C GLU A 89 -25.44 20.77 3.36
N THR A 90 -24.33 21.08 2.68
CA THR A 90 -23.02 20.56 3.03
C THR A 90 -22.58 21.01 4.43
N GLY A 91 -22.25 20.04 5.28
CA GLY A 91 -21.82 20.25 6.66
C GLY A 91 -22.91 20.08 7.70
N ASN A 92 -24.18 20.04 7.30
CA ASN A 92 -25.28 19.76 8.22
C ASN A 92 -25.30 18.28 8.61
N VAL A 93 -25.81 18.01 9.81
CA VAL A 93 -25.91 16.68 10.40
C VAL A 93 -27.36 16.27 10.49
N LEU A 94 -27.72 15.23 9.74
CA LEU A 94 -29.09 14.69 9.67
C LEU A 94 -29.08 13.19 9.97
N PRO A 95 -30.21 12.62 10.41
CA PRO A 95 -30.38 11.17 10.42
C PRO A 95 -30.50 10.64 8.98
N LEU A 96 -30.06 9.40 8.76
CA LEU A 96 -30.09 8.75 7.43
C LEU A 96 -31.51 8.66 6.85
N LYS A 97 -32.56 8.56 7.69
CA LYS A 97 -33.96 8.60 7.27
C LYS A 97 -34.30 9.84 6.42
N ASN A 98 -33.71 11.00 6.73
CA ASN A 98 -34.11 12.28 6.12
C ASN A 98 -33.24 12.69 4.91
N ILE A 99 -32.09 12.04 4.68
CA ILE A 99 -31.14 12.46 3.64
C ILE A 99 -31.48 11.83 2.29
N PRO A 100 -31.74 12.56 1.20
CA PRO A 100 -32.12 11.98 -0.09
C PRO A 100 -31.12 10.93 -0.60
N GLU A 101 -31.62 9.93 -1.33
CA GLU A 101 -30.79 8.93 -1.99
C GLU A 101 -29.81 9.60 -2.97
N GLY A 102 -28.64 9.00 -3.18
CA GLY A 102 -27.58 9.55 -4.04
C GLY A 102 -26.71 10.63 -3.39
N THR A 103 -27.13 11.20 -2.24
CA THR A 103 -26.37 12.23 -1.53
C THR A 103 -25.03 11.70 -1.01
N SER A 104 -24.01 12.55 -1.08
CA SER A 104 -22.69 12.27 -0.51
C SER A 104 -22.69 12.59 0.98
N ILE A 105 -22.27 11.64 1.81
CA ILE A 105 -22.28 11.73 3.27
C ILE A 105 -20.94 11.30 3.88
N TYR A 106 -20.62 11.81 5.06
CA TYR A 106 -19.42 11.47 5.82
C TYR A 106 -19.67 11.46 7.34
N ASN A 107 -18.68 10.99 8.09
CA ASN A 107 -18.74 10.83 9.56
C ASN A 107 -20.00 10.06 10.04
N ILE A 108 -20.27 8.91 9.42
CA ILE A 108 -21.50 8.13 9.65
C ILE A 108 -21.42 7.37 10.97
N GLU A 109 -22.49 7.37 11.73
CA GLU A 109 -22.65 6.55 12.95
C GLU A 109 -22.72 5.06 12.64
N CYS A 110 -22.14 4.21 13.52
CA CYS A 110 -22.32 2.76 13.38
C CYS A 110 -23.68 2.36 13.95
N ASN A 111 -23.92 2.80 15.18
CA ASN A 111 -25.20 2.73 15.87
C ASN A 111 -25.64 4.16 16.21
N PRO A 112 -26.95 4.42 16.35
CA PRO A 112 -27.46 5.73 16.71
C PRO A 112 -26.80 6.26 18.00
N GLY A 113 -26.28 7.49 17.95
CA GLY A 113 -25.64 8.15 19.11
C GLY A 113 -24.14 7.90 19.28
N ASP A 114 -23.50 7.13 18.39
CA ASP A 114 -22.06 6.84 18.47
C ASP A 114 -21.14 8.06 18.19
N GLY A 115 -21.68 9.16 17.67
CA GLY A 115 -20.92 10.38 17.36
C GLY A 115 -20.10 10.34 16.07
N GLY A 116 -20.29 9.30 15.24
CA GLY A 116 -19.65 9.15 13.93
C GLY A 116 -18.34 8.34 13.96
N LYS A 117 -18.34 7.21 13.23
CA LYS A 117 -17.23 6.25 13.19
C LYS A 117 -16.74 5.95 11.77
N PHE A 118 -17.63 5.91 10.79
CA PHE A 118 -17.29 5.61 9.40
C PHE A 118 -16.98 6.89 8.60
N VAL A 119 -16.15 6.74 7.57
CA VAL A 119 -15.85 7.80 6.59
C VAL A 119 -15.36 9.08 7.28
N ARG A 120 -14.14 9.03 7.84
CA ARG A 120 -13.51 10.15 8.57
C ARG A 120 -12.17 10.59 7.98
N SER A 121 -11.76 10.00 6.86
CA SER A 121 -10.48 10.30 6.22
C SER A 121 -10.62 11.46 5.23
N SER A 122 -9.52 12.19 5.03
CA SER A 122 -9.43 13.30 4.07
C SER A 122 -9.86 12.86 2.67
N GLY A 123 -10.76 13.61 2.03
CA GLY A 123 -11.24 13.34 0.67
C GLY A 123 -12.15 12.11 0.53
N THR A 124 -12.63 11.53 1.63
CA THR A 124 -13.56 10.40 1.58
C THR A 124 -15.00 10.84 1.77
N PHE A 125 -15.90 10.17 1.06
CA PHE A 125 -17.35 10.28 1.20
C PHE A 125 -17.97 8.91 0.95
N ALA A 126 -19.19 8.71 1.41
CA ALA A 126 -20.04 7.58 1.11
C ALA A 126 -21.30 8.07 0.39
N LYS A 127 -22.00 7.18 -0.31
CA LYS A 127 -23.25 7.50 -1.00
C LYS A 127 -24.39 6.64 -0.45
N ILE A 128 -25.54 7.24 -0.24
CA ILE A 128 -26.77 6.49 0.06
C ILE A 128 -27.27 5.87 -1.24
N ILE A 129 -27.41 4.54 -1.29
CA ILE A 129 -27.93 3.84 -2.47
C ILE A 129 -29.44 3.72 -2.37
N ALA A 130 -29.92 3.14 -1.26
CA ALA A 130 -31.31 2.77 -1.09
C ALA A 130 -31.73 2.93 0.37
N LYS A 131 -32.98 3.35 0.57
CA LYS A 131 -33.63 3.40 1.86
C LYS A 131 -34.77 2.39 1.94
N PHE A 132 -34.69 1.53 2.95
CA PHE A 132 -35.80 0.71 3.41
C PHE A 132 -36.32 1.26 4.74
N GLN A 133 -37.52 0.83 5.15
CA GLN A 133 -38.11 1.26 6.42
C GLN A 133 -37.21 0.89 7.62
N ASP A 134 -36.59 -0.29 7.59
CA ASP A 134 -35.77 -0.79 8.70
C ASP A 134 -34.27 -0.53 8.53
N LYS A 135 -33.80 -0.31 7.29
CA LYS A 135 -32.36 -0.28 6.96
C LYS A 135 -32.05 0.71 5.84
N VAL A 136 -30.94 1.41 5.97
CA VAL A 136 -30.38 2.26 4.92
C VAL A 136 -29.10 1.62 4.38
N THR A 137 -29.04 1.43 3.06
CA THR A 137 -27.87 0.86 2.39
C THR A 137 -26.96 1.98 1.91
N VAL A 138 -25.73 1.96 2.40
CA VAL A 138 -24.72 2.97 2.08
C VAL A 138 -23.53 2.32 1.38
N LEU A 139 -23.10 2.94 0.27
CA LEU A 139 -21.86 2.60 -0.42
C LEU A 139 -20.69 3.28 0.27
N LEU A 140 -19.81 2.48 0.88
CA LEU A 140 -18.60 2.97 1.53
C LEU A 140 -17.51 3.33 0.51
N PRO A 141 -16.49 4.13 0.89
CA PRO A 141 -15.32 4.41 0.05
C PRO A 141 -14.58 3.16 -0.43
N SER A 142 -14.72 2.03 0.28
CA SER A 142 -14.18 0.72 -0.08
C SER A 142 -14.96 0.02 -1.19
N LYS A 143 -16.00 0.65 -1.75
CA LYS A 143 -16.99 0.09 -2.69
C LYS A 143 -17.80 -1.08 -2.14
N LYS A 144 -17.81 -1.25 -0.81
CA LYS A 144 -18.65 -2.23 -0.13
C LYS A 144 -19.97 -1.58 0.28
N GLU A 145 -21.05 -2.28 0.04
CA GLU A 145 -22.36 -1.91 0.58
C GLU A 145 -22.44 -2.35 2.03
N LYS A 146 -22.98 -1.46 2.88
CA LYS A 146 -23.23 -1.76 4.28
C LYS A 146 -24.59 -1.20 4.67
N HIS A 147 -25.34 -1.99 5.44
CA HIS A 147 -26.61 -1.57 6.01
C HIS A 147 -26.40 -0.85 7.34
N PHE A 148 -27.16 0.22 7.55
CA PHE A 148 -27.23 1.02 8.76
C PHE A 148 -28.69 1.15 9.22
N LEU A 149 -28.88 1.52 10.48
CA LEU A 149 -30.21 1.89 10.98
C LEU A 149 -30.61 3.27 10.44
N PRO A 150 -31.91 3.52 10.19
CA PRO A 150 -32.40 4.81 9.70
C PRO A 150 -32.08 6.00 10.63
N ASP A 151 -32.00 5.74 11.94
CA ASP A 151 -31.74 6.76 12.97
C ASP A 151 -30.26 7.12 13.12
N CYS A 152 -29.35 6.38 12.47
CA CYS A 152 -27.93 6.76 12.49
C CYS A 152 -27.75 8.14 11.86
N ARG A 153 -26.93 9.00 12.48
CA ARG A 153 -26.62 10.33 11.94
C ARG A 153 -25.43 10.31 10.97
N ALA A 154 -25.48 11.22 10.01
CA ALA A 154 -24.40 11.48 9.07
C ALA A 154 -24.31 12.98 8.73
N SER A 155 -23.10 13.44 8.42
CA SER A 155 -22.87 14.78 7.90
C SER A 155 -22.98 14.74 6.37
N ILE A 156 -23.59 15.76 5.77
CA ILE A 156 -23.72 15.85 4.31
C ILE A 156 -22.45 16.46 3.71
N GLY A 157 -21.93 15.84 2.65
CA GLY A 157 -20.84 16.37 1.83
C GLY A 157 -19.64 15.43 1.72
N VAL A 158 -18.49 16.03 1.39
CA VAL A 158 -17.20 15.36 1.24
C VAL A 158 -16.24 15.96 2.26
N ILE A 159 -15.40 15.12 2.87
CA ILE A 159 -14.39 15.61 3.83
C ILE A 159 -13.29 16.38 3.10
N ALA A 160 -12.94 17.55 3.63
CA ALA A 160 -11.87 18.40 3.09
C ALA A 160 -10.49 17.70 3.06
N GLY A 161 -9.59 18.24 2.23
CA GLY A 161 -8.23 17.69 2.05
C GLY A 161 -8.16 16.55 1.02
N SER A 162 -8.97 16.65 -0.04
CA SER A 162 -8.83 15.80 -1.23
C SER A 162 -7.45 15.95 -1.89
N GLY A 163 -7.06 15.00 -2.76
CA GLY A 163 -5.80 15.03 -3.51
C GLY A 163 -4.52 14.79 -2.69
N ARG A 164 -4.59 14.66 -1.36
CA ARG A 164 -3.40 14.47 -0.48
C ARG A 164 -2.54 13.27 -0.89
N THR A 165 -3.13 12.21 -1.45
CA THR A 165 -2.41 11.00 -1.88
C THR A 165 -1.76 11.12 -3.25
N GLU A 166 -2.16 12.09 -4.06
CA GLU A 166 -1.63 12.29 -5.42
C GLU A 166 -0.19 12.77 -5.36
N LYS A 167 0.15 13.57 -4.33
CA LYS A 167 1.52 14.03 -4.10
C LYS A 167 2.39 12.87 -3.56
N PRO A 168 3.40 12.39 -4.31
CA PRO A 168 4.34 11.40 -3.81
C PRO A 168 5.23 12.01 -2.71
N PHE A 169 5.72 11.17 -1.79
CA PHE A 169 6.60 11.64 -0.71
C PHE A 169 7.98 12.10 -1.20
N LEU A 170 8.45 11.57 -2.34
CA LEU A 170 9.78 11.75 -2.96
C LEU A 170 10.95 11.29 -2.06
N LYS A 171 11.11 11.88 -0.88
CA LYS A 171 12.18 11.62 0.08
C LYS A 171 11.72 10.73 1.23
N ALA A 172 12.62 9.87 1.72
CA ALA A 172 12.38 9.04 2.89
C ALA A 172 12.13 9.87 4.16
N GLY A 173 12.78 11.05 4.30
CA GLY A 173 12.59 11.97 5.42
C GLY A 173 11.15 12.48 5.53
N ASN A 174 10.54 12.92 4.43
CA ASN A 174 9.14 13.34 4.40
C ASN A 174 8.20 12.23 4.86
N LYS A 175 8.46 11.00 4.40
CA LYS A 175 7.71 9.81 4.83
C LYS A 175 7.94 9.51 6.31
N TYR A 176 9.15 9.69 6.83
CA TYR A 176 9.46 9.55 8.25
C TYR A 176 8.64 10.52 9.11
N TYR A 177 8.64 11.82 8.81
CA TYR A 177 7.86 12.80 9.57
C TYR A 177 6.35 12.50 9.52
N ALA A 178 5.82 12.13 8.36
CA ALA A 178 4.42 11.76 8.20
C ALA A 178 4.02 10.51 9.02
N LYS A 179 4.92 9.53 9.17
CA LYS A 179 4.69 8.32 9.98
C LYS A 179 4.90 8.60 11.46
N LYS A 180 5.92 9.40 11.81
CA LYS A 180 6.23 9.83 13.18
C LYS A 180 5.06 10.59 13.80
N ALA A 181 4.40 11.48 13.05
CA ALA A 181 3.22 12.22 13.51
C ALA A 181 2.13 11.29 14.07
N LYS A 182 1.87 10.17 13.39
CA LYS A 182 0.86 9.16 13.75
C LYS A 182 1.40 8.01 14.60
N ASN A 183 2.64 8.12 15.06
CA ASN A 183 3.42 7.06 15.70
C ASN A 183 3.33 5.70 14.99
N LYS A 184 3.35 5.72 13.66
CA LYS A 184 3.39 4.51 12.83
C LYS A 184 4.84 4.07 12.69
N LEU A 185 5.09 2.79 12.89
CA LEU A 185 6.42 2.20 12.71
C LEU A 185 6.90 2.43 11.27
N TYR A 186 8.02 3.14 11.14
CA TYR A 186 8.75 3.37 9.91
C TYR A 186 10.20 3.72 10.24
N PRO A 187 11.21 3.18 9.53
CA PRO A 187 11.13 2.22 8.42
C PRO A 187 10.67 0.81 8.84
N ILE A 188 10.23 0.00 7.88
CA ILE A 188 9.85 -1.40 8.09
C ILE A 188 10.92 -2.26 7.45
N VAL A 189 11.58 -3.10 8.25
CA VAL A 189 12.58 -4.07 7.76
C VAL A 189 11.85 -5.32 7.26
N CYS A 190 12.26 -5.84 6.09
CA CYS A 190 11.73 -7.09 5.56
C CYS A 190 12.10 -8.26 6.47
N GLY A 191 11.14 -9.15 6.77
CA GLY A 191 11.38 -10.30 7.66
C GLY A 191 12.43 -11.29 7.15
N VAL A 192 12.70 -11.30 5.84
CA VAL A 192 13.76 -12.12 5.21
C VAL A 192 15.16 -11.62 5.60
N SER A 193 15.33 -10.30 5.71
CA SER A 193 16.61 -9.67 6.08
C SER A 193 16.90 -9.73 7.58
N MET A 194 16.04 -10.36 8.36
CA MET A 194 16.23 -10.53 9.81
C MET A 194 16.94 -11.85 10.11
N ASN A 195 17.46 -11.99 11.33
CA ASN A 195 17.97 -13.26 11.83
C ASN A 195 16.82 -14.24 12.12
N ALA A 196 17.07 -15.55 12.06
CA ALA A 196 16.09 -16.60 12.38
C ALA A 196 15.43 -16.43 13.77
N VAL A 197 16.17 -15.87 14.73
CA VAL A 197 15.66 -15.57 16.08
C VAL A 197 14.56 -14.50 16.07
N CYS A 198 14.59 -13.57 15.12
CA CYS A 198 13.73 -12.38 15.09
C CYS A 198 12.49 -12.54 14.18
N HIS A 199 12.54 -13.43 13.18
CA HIS A 199 11.45 -13.64 12.24
C HIS A 199 11.48 -15.08 11.69
N PRO A 200 10.32 -15.74 11.44
CA PRO A 200 10.28 -17.10 10.86
C PRO A 200 10.92 -17.20 9.46
N PHE A 201 11.02 -16.07 8.77
CA PHE A 201 11.65 -15.98 7.45
C PHE A 201 13.11 -15.51 7.51
N GLY A 202 13.62 -15.27 8.71
CA GLY A 202 14.98 -14.77 8.90
C GLY A 202 16.02 -15.87 8.72
N ALA A 203 17.15 -15.53 8.12
CA ALA A 203 18.32 -16.40 7.93
C ALA A 203 18.02 -17.76 7.25
N LYS A 204 17.17 -17.79 6.22
CA LYS A 204 17.08 -18.96 5.34
C LYS A 204 18.41 -19.14 4.61
N LYS A 205 19.13 -20.23 4.90
CA LYS A 205 20.34 -20.66 4.16
C LYS A 205 20.00 -21.27 2.80
N GLU A 206 18.82 -21.88 2.68
CA GLU A 206 18.37 -22.54 1.46
C GLU A 206 17.44 -21.63 0.67
N PHE A 207 17.74 -21.51 -0.63
CA PHE A 207 16.87 -20.81 -1.57
C PHE A 207 15.51 -21.50 -1.64
N THR A 208 14.46 -20.74 -1.33
CA THR A 208 13.07 -21.21 -1.46
C THR A 208 12.29 -20.28 -2.38
N LEU A 209 11.74 -20.82 -3.47
CA LEU A 209 10.89 -20.04 -4.37
C LEU A 209 9.44 -20.19 -3.92
N ARG A 210 8.84 -19.09 -3.42
CA ARG A 210 7.46 -19.05 -2.91
C ARG A 210 7.13 -20.20 -1.94
N GLY A 211 8.09 -20.55 -1.08
CA GLY A 211 7.93 -21.57 -0.04
C GLY A 211 8.33 -22.98 -0.43
N LYS A 212 8.65 -23.25 -1.71
CA LYS A 212 9.12 -24.56 -2.16
C LYS A 212 10.64 -24.64 -2.20
N THR A 213 11.20 -25.77 -1.79
CA THR A 213 12.65 -26.04 -1.86
C THR A 213 13.09 -26.34 -3.29
N LEU A 214 14.40 -26.28 -3.54
CA LEU A 214 14.95 -26.56 -4.87
C LEU A 214 14.68 -28.00 -5.33
N GLU A 215 14.66 -28.94 -4.40
CA GLU A 215 14.33 -30.35 -4.65
C GLU A 215 12.85 -30.56 -4.99
N GLU A 216 11.95 -29.86 -4.29
CA GLU A 216 10.53 -29.87 -4.60
C GLU A 216 10.26 -29.25 -5.98
N LEU A 217 10.94 -28.15 -6.32
CA LEU A 217 10.80 -27.48 -7.61
C LEU A 217 11.23 -28.37 -8.79
N LYS A 218 12.20 -29.26 -8.60
CA LYS A 218 12.61 -30.22 -9.63
C LYS A 218 11.58 -31.33 -9.88
N LYS A 219 10.72 -31.63 -8.91
CA LYS A 219 9.69 -32.67 -9.00
C LYS A 219 8.38 -32.17 -9.62
N ILE A 220 8.20 -30.85 -9.67
CA ILE A 220 6.95 -30.21 -10.07
C ILE A 220 6.83 -30.12 -11.60
N SER A 221 5.60 -30.23 -12.09
CA SER A 221 5.27 -30.07 -13.51
C SER A 221 5.48 -28.62 -14.00
N LEU A 222 5.77 -28.43 -15.29
CA LEU A 222 5.99 -27.09 -15.86
C LEU A 222 4.79 -26.15 -15.70
N SER A 223 3.57 -26.69 -15.72
CA SER A 223 2.32 -25.93 -15.51
C SER A 223 2.21 -25.40 -14.08
N GLU A 224 2.43 -26.26 -13.08
CA GLU A 224 2.41 -25.87 -11.68
C GLU A 224 3.55 -24.89 -11.34
N PHE A 225 4.72 -25.07 -11.95
CA PHE A 225 5.82 -24.12 -11.82
C PHE A 225 5.45 -22.75 -12.41
N ALA A 226 4.73 -22.70 -13.53
CA ALA A 226 4.31 -21.44 -14.15
C ALA A 226 3.39 -20.61 -13.24
N ASP A 227 2.57 -21.24 -12.41
CA ASP A 227 1.70 -20.54 -11.45
C ASP A 227 2.48 -19.91 -10.28
N LEU A 228 3.67 -20.43 -9.98
CA LEU A 228 4.60 -19.84 -9.03
C LEU A 228 5.37 -18.63 -9.58
N LEU A 229 5.25 -18.31 -10.87
CA LEU A 229 5.98 -17.21 -11.49
C LEU A 229 5.15 -15.91 -11.61
N PRO A 230 5.79 -14.75 -11.83
CA PRO A 230 5.11 -13.52 -12.20
C PRO A 230 4.38 -13.64 -13.56
N ALA A 231 3.41 -12.73 -13.79
CA ALA A 231 2.48 -12.84 -14.92
C ALA A 231 3.13 -12.88 -16.31
N ARG A 232 4.30 -12.23 -16.51
CA ARG A 232 5.02 -12.23 -17.80
C ARG A 232 5.53 -13.62 -18.14
N GLN A 233 6.26 -14.24 -17.22
CA GLN A 233 6.87 -15.56 -17.39
C GLN A 233 5.80 -16.65 -17.50
N ARG A 234 4.77 -16.58 -16.65
CA ARG A 234 3.62 -17.49 -16.71
C ARG A 234 2.95 -17.49 -18.09
N ARG A 235 2.74 -16.31 -18.69
CA ARG A 235 2.18 -16.20 -20.04
C ARG A 235 3.09 -16.81 -21.10
N SER A 236 4.40 -16.62 -20.99
CA SER A 236 5.35 -17.22 -21.92
C SER A 236 5.32 -18.74 -21.87
N ILE A 237 5.29 -19.34 -20.67
CA ILE A 237 5.19 -20.80 -20.52
C ILE A 237 3.85 -21.31 -21.04
N LYS A 238 2.73 -20.63 -20.73
CA LYS A 238 1.39 -21.02 -21.23
C LYS A 238 1.23 -20.90 -22.74
N ARG A 239 1.93 -19.97 -23.39
CA ARG A 239 1.97 -19.84 -24.86
C ARG A 239 2.82 -20.94 -25.53
N GLY A 240 3.68 -21.60 -24.77
CA GLY A 240 4.61 -22.62 -25.28
C GLY A 240 5.97 -22.04 -25.69
N PHE A 241 6.93 -22.95 -25.88
CA PHE A 241 8.30 -22.61 -26.25
C PHE A 241 8.50 -22.56 -27.76
N THR A 242 9.33 -21.62 -28.22
CA THR A 242 9.80 -21.52 -29.61
C THR A 242 10.73 -22.69 -29.97
N GLU A 243 10.95 -22.94 -31.27
CA GLU A 243 11.82 -24.03 -31.73
C GLU A 243 13.26 -23.91 -31.18
N GLN A 244 13.80 -22.70 -31.14
CA GLN A 244 15.13 -22.43 -30.60
C GLN A 244 15.22 -22.78 -29.10
N GLN A 245 14.17 -22.44 -28.32
CA GLN A 245 14.07 -22.82 -26.90
C GLN A 245 13.96 -24.34 -26.72
N LYS A 246 13.22 -25.04 -27.60
CA LYS A 246 13.13 -26.52 -27.58
C LYS A 246 14.49 -27.18 -27.86
N ILE A 247 15.29 -26.64 -28.78
CA ILE A 247 16.65 -27.13 -29.05
C ILE A 247 17.53 -26.99 -27.80
N LEU A 248 17.46 -25.84 -27.12
CA LEU A 248 18.18 -25.64 -25.87
C LEU A 248 17.75 -26.64 -24.79
N LEU A 249 16.45 -26.87 -24.62
CA LEU A 249 15.94 -27.85 -23.66
C LEU A 249 16.42 -29.27 -23.97
N LYS A 250 16.44 -29.67 -25.25
CA LYS A 250 17.01 -30.96 -25.66
C LYS A 250 18.49 -31.07 -25.29
N LYS A 251 19.29 -30.01 -25.50
CA LYS A 251 20.71 -29.97 -25.11
C LYS A 251 20.90 -30.08 -23.59
N VAL A 252 20.07 -29.38 -22.81
CA VAL A 252 20.08 -29.41 -21.34
C VAL A 252 19.75 -30.80 -20.81
N ARG A 253 18.69 -31.45 -21.34
CA ARG A 253 18.29 -32.80 -20.93
C ARG A 253 19.31 -33.87 -21.30
N ALA A 254 19.99 -33.70 -22.43
CA ALA A 254 21.09 -34.56 -22.86
C ALA A 254 22.38 -34.37 -22.04
N LYS A 255 22.42 -33.42 -21.09
CA LYS A 255 23.58 -33.09 -20.24
C LYS A 255 24.90 -32.97 -21.02
N LYS A 256 24.88 -32.33 -22.19
CA LYS A 256 26.11 -32.03 -22.94
C LYS A 256 27.01 -31.09 -22.13
N SER A 257 28.32 -31.34 -22.14
CA SER A 257 29.31 -30.57 -21.37
C SER A 257 29.46 -29.12 -21.84
N ASP A 258 29.25 -28.85 -23.12
CA ASP A 258 29.32 -27.49 -23.71
C ASP A 258 27.98 -27.08 -24.31
N ILE A 259 27.18 -26.33 -23.53
CA ILE A 259 25.89 -25.78 -23.97
C ILE A 259 26.05 -24.31 -24.33
N GLU A 260 26.16 -24.04 -25.64
CA GLU A 260 26.15 -22.70 -26.19
C GLU A 260 24.77 -22.34 -26.75
N THR A 261 24.35 -21.08 -26.50
CA THR A 261 23.05 -20.59 -26.91
C THR A 261 23.00 -19.12 -27.29
N HIS A 262 22.30 -18.84 -28.39
CA HIS A 262 21.83 -17.50 -28.75
C HIS A 262 20.44 -17.18 -28.15
N CYS A 263 19.76 -18.16 -27.57
CA CYS A 263 18.43 -18.01 -26.99
C CYS A 263 18.51 -17.26 -25.65
N ARG A 264 18.40 -15.94 -25.72
CA ARG A 264 18.43 -15.05 -24.54
C ARG A 264 17.07 -14.96 -23.84
N ASP A 265 15.99 -15.17 -24.58
CA ASP A 265 14.61 -15.06 -24.08
C ASP A 265 14.09 -16.38 -23.48
N MET A 266 14.99 -17.28 -23.04
CA MET A 266 14.60 -18.49 -22.35
C MET A 266 14.43 -18.23 -20.85
N ILE A 267 13.31 -18.71 -20.30
CA ILE A 267 13.05 -18.69 -18.85
C ILE A 267 13.86 -19.81 -18.21
N ILE A 268 14.56 -19.50 -17.12
CA ILE A 268 15.34 -20.47 -16.36
C ILE A 268 14.38 -21.39 -15.59
N LEU A 269 14.46 -22.68 -15.90
CA LEU A 269 13.63 -23.73 -15.33
C LEU A 269 14.36 -24.51 -14.22
N PRO A 270 13.64 -25.20 -13.32
CA PRO A 270 14.23 -26.03 -12.26
C PRO A 270 15.22 -27.08 -12.77
N GLU A 271 14.97 -27.65 -13.96
CA GLU A 271 15.86 -28.62 -14.62
C GLU A 271 17.26 -28.05 -14.95
N MET A 272 17.39 -26.73 -15.10
CA MET A 272 18.62 -26.07 -15.53
C MET A 272 19.57 -25.73 -14.38
N VAL A 273 19.13 -25.86 -13.13
CA VAL A 273 19.92 -25.45 -11.96
C VAL A 273 21.14 -26.36 -11.79
N GLY A 274 22.32 -25.74 -11.68
CA GLY A 274 23.61 -26.42 -11.54
C GLY A 274 24.35 -26.65 -12.87
N ILE A 275 23.73 -26.35 -14.01
CA ILE A 275 24.35 -26.45 -15.34
C ILE A 275 25.02 -25.12 -15.69
N VAL A 276 26.16 -25.18 -16.40
CA VAL A 276 26.82 -24.01 -16.98
C VAL A 276 26.33 -23.83 -18.41
N ILE A 277 25.68 -22.71 -18.69
CA ILE A 277 25.21 -22.35 -20.03
C ILE A 277 26.00 -21.15 -20.52
N LYS A 278 26.61 -21.29 -21.70
CA LYS A 278 27.32 -20.23 -22.40
C LYS A 278 26.33 -19.40 -23.21
N VAL A 279 26.03 -18.18 -22.77
CA VAL A 279 25.03 -17.30 -23.39
C VAL A 279 25.70 -16.24 -24.27
N HIS A 280 25.24 -16.10 -25.51
CA HIS A 280 25.80 -15.13 -26.45
C HIS A 280 25.55 -13.68 -26.01
N LYS A 281 26.62 -12.93 -25.79
CA LYS A 281 26.62 -11.51 -25.39
C LYS A 281 26.65 -10.55 -26.60
N GLY A 282 26.77 -11.07 -27.81
CA GLY A 282 26.85 -10.30 -29.06
C GLY A 282 28.19 -10.42 -29.77
N LYS A 283 29.28 -10.64 -29.03
CA LYS A 283 30.64 -10.88 -29.57
C LYS A 283 31.23 -12.21 -29.11
N GLU A 284 30.96 -12.58 -27.86
CA GLU A 284 31.47 -13.78 -27.21
C GLU A 284 30.35 -14.48 -26.44
N PHE A 285 30.58 -15.74 -26.09
CA PHE A 285 29.69 -16.50 -25.21
C PHE A 285 30.17 -16.41 -23.76
N LEU A 286 29.34 -15.85 -22.89
CA LEU A 286 29.62 -15.74 -21.46
C LEU A 286 29.17 -17.03 -20.74
N PRO A 287 30.06 -17.78 -20.08
CA PRO A 287 29.66 -18.94 -19.28
C PRO A 287 28.95 -18.49 -18.01
N ILE A 288 27.70 -18.91 -17.85
CA ILE A 288 26.87 -18.60 -16.67
C ILE A 288 26.52 -19.91 -15.97
N ARG A 289 26.93 -20.03 -14.71
CA ARG A 289 26.48 -21.12 -13.84
C ARG A 289 25.10 -20.78 -13.30
N ILE A 290 24.12 -21.62 -13.57
CA ILE A 290 22.73 -21.34 -13.15
C ILE A 290 22.55 -21.71 -11.67
N GLU A 291 22.24 -20.69 -10.88
CA GLU A 291 21.94 -20.81 -9.46
C GLU A 291 20.43 -20.83 -9.20
N GLY A 292 20.01 -21.29 -8.02
CA GLY A 292 18.59 -21.35 -7.64
C GLY A 292 17.91 -19.97 -7.70
N GLU A 293 18.63 -18.90 -7.35
CA GLU A 293 18.14 -17.53 -7.36
C GLU A 293 17.71 -17.03 -8.74
N MET A 294 18.25 -17.65 -9.80
CA MET A 294 17.97 -17.27 -11.18
C MET A 294 16.66 -17.88 -11.71
N LEU A 295 15.99 -18.74 -10.93
CA LEU A 295 14.74 -19.39 -11.36
C LEU A 295 13.63 -18.38 -11.68
N GLY A 296 13.01 -18.54 -12.85
CA GLY A 296 11.95 -17.62 -13.30
C GLY A 296 12.44 -16.30 -13.90
N HIS A 297 13.76 -16.09 -14.00
CA HIS A 297 14.35 -15.01 -14.77
C HIS A 297 14.66 -15.46 -16.20
N TYR A 298 14.92 -14.50 -17.10
CA TYR A 298 15.37 -14.79 -18.46
C TYR A 298 16.90 -14.93 -18.50
N LEU A 299 17.42 -15.90 -19.26
CA LEU A 299 18.88 -16.08 -19.42
C LEU A 299 19.60 -14.81 -19.86
N GLY A 300 18.96 -14.00 -20.71
CA GLY A 300 19.50 -12.74 -21.21
C GLY A 300 19.72 -11.66 -20.14
N GLU A 301 19.04 -11.74 -18.99
CA GLU A 301 19.22 -10.78 -17.88
C GLU A 301 20.62 -10.90 -17.26
N PHE A 302 21.20 -12.10 -17.28
CA PHE A 302 22.52 -12.39 -16.69
C PHE A 302 23.69 -12.22 -17.68
N ALA A 303 23.40 -12.05 -18.98
CA ALA A 303 24.40 -11.84 -20.04
C ALA A 303 24.16 -10.50 -20.74
N LEU A 304 24.44 -9.36 -20.12
CA LEU A 304 24.17 -8.04 -20.70
C LEU A 304 24.92 -7.81 -22.03
N THR A 305 24.22 -7.49 -23.13
CA THR A 305 24.87 -7.25 -24.44
C THR A 305 25.67 -5.95 -24.50
N ARG A 306 25.30 -4.97 -23.68
CA ARG A 306 25.98 -3.68 -23.57
C ARG A 306 26.80 -3.66 -22.30
N ARG A 307 28.01 -3.10 -22.38
CA ARG A 307 28.79 -2.77 -21.19
C ARG A 307 28.07 -1.65 -20.45
N ARG A 308 27.93 -1.78 -19.14
CA ARG A 308 27.46 -0.68 -18.30
C ARG A 308 28.54 0.39 -18.32
N VAL A 309 28.17 1.63 -18.61
CA VAL A 309 29.10 2.76 -18.52
C VAL A 309 29.35 3.01 -17.05
N GLU A 310 30.58 2.76 -16.60
CA GLU A 310 31.06 3.15 -15.29
C GLU A 310 31.73 4.51 -15.45
N HIS A 311 31.16 5.53 -14.83
CA HIS A 311 31.81 6.83 -14.78
C HIS A 311 32.91 6.74 -13.72
N SER A 312 34.13 7.09 -14.10
CA SER A 312 35.18 7.44 -13.14
C SER A 312 34.72 8.61 -12.27
N ALA A 313 35.33 8.75 -11.10
CA ALA A 313 35.13 9.93 -10.25
C ALA A 313 35.36 11.22 -11.05
N PRO A 314 34.61 12.30 -10.78
CA PRO A 314 34.71 13.55 -11.54
C PRO A 314 36.17 14.04 -11.58
N GLY A 315 36.74 14.16 -12.79
CA GLY A 315 38.09 14.68 -13.03
C GLY A 315 39.15 13.66 -13.46
N ILE A 316 38.91 12.36 -13.31
CA ILE A 316 39.88 11.30 -13.67
C ILE A 316 39.63 10.82 -15.10
N GLY A 317 40.61 11.02 -15.99
CA GLY A 317 40.56 10.68 -17.42
C GLY A 317 40.05 11.78 -18.35
N ALA A 318 39.74 12.98 -17.83
CA ALA A 318 39.30 14.12 -18.64
C ALA A 318 40.46 14.94 -19.24
N THR A 319 41.63 14.94 -18.59
CA THR A 319 42.85 15.60 -19.07
C THR A 319 43.97 14.59 -19.24
N ARG A 320 44.91 14.86 -20.17
CA ARG A 320 46.05 13.96 -20.46
C ARG A 320 46.92 13.68 -19.23
N SER A 321 46.90 14.57 -18.25
CA SER A 321 47.59 14.45 -16.94
C SER A 321 46.84 13.58 -15.93
N SER A 322 45.52 13.40 -16.04
CA SER A 322 44.71 12.63 -15.09
C SER A 322 44.41 11.20 -15.56
N ALA A 323 44.96 10.78 -16.71
CA ALA A 323 44.76 9.45 -17.28
C ALA A 323 45.56 8.33 -16.57
N SER A 324 46.64 8.67 -15.85
CA SER A 324 47.51 7.71 -15.17
C SER A 324 47.14 7.42 -13.71
N LEU A 325 46.17 8.16 -13.14
CA LEU A 325 45.79 8.03 -11.74
C LEU A 325 44.67 6.98 -11.59
N SER A 326 44.98 5.89 -10.90
CA SER A 326 44.03 4.83 -10.54
C SER A 326 43.31 5.18 -9.23
N VAL A 327 41.98 5.08 -9.23
CA VAL A 327 41.15 5.21 -8.03
C VAL A 327 41.45 4.03 -7.10
N LYS A 328 41.86 4.31 -5.85
CA LYS A 328 41.85 3.31 -4.77
C LYS A 328 40.43 3.10 -4.25
#